data_AF-A0A9P6TL54-F1
#
_entry.id   AF-A0A9P6TL54-F1
#
_cell.length_a   1.000
_cell.length_b   1.000
_cell.length_c   1.000
_cell.angle_alpha   90.00
_cell.angle_beta   90.00
_cell.angle_gamma   90.00
#
_symmetry.space_group_name_H-M   'P 1'
#
loop_
_entity.id
_entity.type
_entity.pdbx_description
1 polymer ?
#
loop_
_entity_poly.entity_id
_entity_poly.type
_entity_poly.pdbx_seq_one_letter_code
_entity_poly.pdbx_strand_id
1 'polypeptide(L)'
;MMFTWLLCSFILATVQAIPIHSPAVTSDCATSDENFGVNTDHFAQLVATHWQFDHFESIISGTCKEIADVFQSHIDISTAELPSLSEEPQQRLEANGMMDADILQAQIAGAIQAHTEGILPQAWDSLAEQLGRPAMEERVRQVLATHCPGASRQTVDSRCLVDKASQISSSLDRYVANHLGHIFDVLDRHVLPDMLDHTAKDLQDVLNYFNIVLLQHENRQFSLTVAPWSKPQTPAADHSRNIEDRSSLKFRLLRLATQSMVNEDHHPATFIAQYAHLARV
;
A
#
# COMPACT_ATOMS: atom_id res chain seq x y z
N MET A 1 -22.99 -32.22 31.11
CA MET A 1 -21.75 -31.61 30.59
C MET A 1 -22.14 -30.25 30.03
N MET A 2 -21.76 -29.17 30.75
CA MET A 2 -22.13 -27.79 30.43
C MET A 2 -21.20 -27.24 29.34
N PHE A 3 -21.78 -26.73 28.26
CA PHE A 3 -21.08 -25.99 27.22
C PHE A 3 -21.08 -24.50 27.59
N THR A 4 -19.92 -23.99 28.01
CA THR A 4 -19.67 -22.57 28.21
C THR A 4 -19.38 -21.92 26.86
N TRP A 5 -20.36 -21.23 26.29
CA TRP A 5 -20.17 -20.32 25.17
C TRP A 5 -19.57 -19.02 25.71
N LEU A 6 -18.29 -18.78 25.41
CA LEU A 6 -17.60 -17.53 25.66
C LEU A 6 -17.99 -16.53 24.57
N LEU A 7 -18.97 -15.68 24.87
CA LEU A 7 -19.24 -14.43 24.16
C LEU A 7 -18.03 -13.52 24.31
N CYS A 8 -17.17 -13.49 23.30
CA CYS A 8 -16.12 -12.48 23.18
C CYS A 8 -16.77 -11.18 22.71
N SER A 9 -17.07 -10.28 23.65
CA SER A 9 -17.51 -8.92 23.37
C SER A 9 -16.43 -8.18 22.58
N PHE A 10 -16.73 -7.87 21.31
CA PHE A 10 -16.04 -6.80 20.58
C PHE A 10 -16.35 -5.47 21.27
N ILE A 11 -15.45 -5.03 22.15
CA ILE A 11 -15.39 -3.61 22.53
C ILE A 11 -14.76 -2.89 21.32
N LEU A 12 -15.61 -2.36 20.44
CA LEU A 12 -15.21 -1.31 19.51
C LEU A 12 -14.81 -0.10 20.34
N ALA A 13 -13.51 0.02 20.62
CA ALA A 13 -12.92 1.28 21.03
C ALA A 13 -13.02 2.23 19.83
N THR A 14 -14.06 3.05 19.82
CA THR A 14 -14.14 4.20 18.92
C THR A 14 -13.04 5.17 19.34
N VAL A 15 -11.92 5.16 18.61
CA VAL A 15 -10.97 6.26 18.67
C VAL A 15 -11.67 7.44 18.02
N GLN A 16 -12.37 8.24 18.82
CA GLN A 16 -12.77 9.58 18.40
C GLN A 16 -11.48 10.41 18.31
N ALA A 17 -10.92 10.50 17.10
CA ALA A 17 -9.95 11.52 16.79
C ALA A 17 -10.61 12.87 17.09
N ILE A 18 -10.13 13.56 18.12
CA ILE A 18 -10.56 14.92 18.43
C ILE A 18 -10.18 15.76 17.21
N PRO A 19 -11.12 16.45 16.55
CA PRO A 19 -10.74 17.40 15.52
C PRO A 19 -9.96 18.51 16.22
N ILE A 20 -8.64 18.51 16.07
CA ILE A 20 -7.85 19.70 16.32
C ILE A 20 -8.31 20.67 15.24
N HIS A 21 -9.26 21.55 15.59
CA HIS A 21 -9.43 22.81 14.89
C HIS A 21 -8.12 23.56 15.08
N SER A 22 -7.18 23.31 14.17
CA SER A 22 -6.08 24.23 13.91
C SER A 22 -6.76 25.57 13.66
N PRO A 23 -6.56 26.59 14.50
CA PRO A 23 -6.99 27.93 14.14
C PRO A 23 -6.42 28.18 12.76
N ALA A 24 -7.25 28.63 11.82
CA ALA A 24 -6.82 29.02 10.50
C ALA A 24 -5.58 29.89 10.69
N VAL A 25 -4.41 29.34 10.37
CA VAL A 25 -3.16 30.06 10.43
C VAL A 25 -3.33 31.12 9.36
N THR A 26 -3.69 32.32 9.79
CA THR A 26 -3.64 33.49 8.94
C THR A 26 -2.23 33.51 8.38
N SER A 27 -2.16 33.57 7.05
CA SER A 27 -0.95 33.57 6.24
C SER A 27 -0.13 34.85 6.48
N ASP A 28 0.30 35.08 7.71
CA ASP A 28 1.19 36.18 8.12
C ASP A 28 2.64 35.71 8.27
N CYS A 29 2.93 34.43 7.98
CA CYS A 29 4.32 33.92 7.94
C CYS A 29 5.11 34.38 6.70
N ALA A 30 4.46 35.01 5.73
CA ALA A 30 5.14 35.64 4.60
C ALA A 30 5.41 37.10 4.95
N THR A 31 6.68 37.44 5.25
CA THR A 31 7.32 38.80 5.28
C THR A 31 8.02 39.23 6.57
N SER A 32 8.27 38.34 7.54
CA SER A 32 9.34 38.61 8.51
C SER A 32 10.68 38.44 7.81
N ASP A 33 11.22 39.54 7.28
CA ASP A 33 12.56 39.71 6.68
C ASP A 33 13.71 39.43 7.68
N GLU A 34 13.41 38.82 8.82
CA GLU A 34 14.40 38.48 9.83
C GLU A 34 15.07 37.18 9.45
N ASN A 35 16.36 37.26 9.16
CA ASN A 35 17.20 36.08 9.11
C ASN A 35 17.30 35.47 10.52
N PHE A 36 17.00 34.18 10.65
CA PHE A 36 17.06 33.46 11.93
C PHE A 36 17.71 32.09 11.77
N GLY A 37 18.25 31.58 12.88
CA GLY A 37 18.76 30.22 12.93
C GLY A 37 17.60 29.22 12.98
N VAL A 38 17.77 28.10 12.29
CA VAL A 38 16.82 26.98 12.28
C VAL A 38 17.50 25.76 12.84
N ASN A 39 16.91 25.14 13.85
CA ASN A 39 17.42 23.88 14.39
C ASN A 39 17.29 22.78 13.33
N THR A 40 18.43 22.23 12.91
CA THR A 40 18.49 21.25 11.81
C THR A 40 17.80 19.94 12.16
N ASP A 41 17.92 19.48 13.41
CA ASP A 41 17.28 18.24 13.86
C ASP A 41 15.77 18.38 13.96
N HIS A 42 15.29 19.49 14.54
CA HIS A 42 13.87 19.76 14.64
C HIS A 42 13.23 19.95 13.26
N PHE A 43 13.89 20.67 12.36
CA PHE A 43 13.44 20.81 10.97
C PHE A 43 13.36 19.46 10.25
N ALA A 44 14.39 18.61 10.38
CA ALA A 44 14.40 17.28 9.78
C ALA A 44 13.25 16.41 10.31
N GLN A 45 12.99 16.45 11.62
CA GLN A 45 11.86 15.74 12.23
C GLN A 45 10.51 16.22 11.70
N LEU A 46 10.31 17.53 11.58
CA LEU A 46 9.06 18.10 11.07
C LEU A 46 8.80 17.69 9.62
N VAL A 47 9.82 17.82 8.76
CA VAL A 47 9.72 17.44 7.34
C VAL A 47 9.49 15.93 7.20
N ALA A 48 10.24 15.09 7.93
CA ALA A 48 10.05 13.64 7.87
C ALA A 48 8.67 13.20 8.38
N THR A 49 8.16 13.87 9.41
CA THR A 49 6.81 13.62 9.96
C THR A 49 5.73 13.98 8.94
N HIS A 50 5.86 15.12 8.27
CA HIS A 50 4.95 15.50 7.17
C HIS A 50 4.95 14.45 6.07
N TRP A 51 6.12 14.03 5.59
CA TRP A 51 6.22 12.98 4.59
C TRP A 51 5.57 11.67 5.01
N GLN A 52 5.76 11.27 6.27
CA GLN A 52 5.17 10.06 6.80
C GLN A 52 3.64 10.09 6.75
N PHE A 53 3.04 11.13 7.35
CA PHE A 53 1.59 11.16 7.57
C PHE A 53 0.80 11.70 6.38
N ASP A 54 1.30 12.74 5.70
CA ASP A 54 0.54 13.40 4.64
C ASP A 54 0.76 12.75 3.26
N HIS A 55 1.85 12.00 3.10
CA HIS A 55 2.19 11.34 1.83
C HIS A 55 2.27 9.82 1.95
N PHE A 56 3.18 9.27 2.76
CA PHE A 56 3.44 7.83 2.75
C PHE A 56 2.26 6.98 3.18
N GLU A 57 1.50 7.36 4.20
CA GLU A 57 0.29 6.60 4.59
C GLU A 57 -0.73 6.49 3.44
N SER A 58 -0.94 7.58 2.70
CA SER A 58 -1.80 7.58 1.51
C SER A 58 -1.25 6.68 0.40
N ILE A 59 0.06 6.76 0.13
CA ILE A 59 0.72 5.93 -0.87
C ILE A 59 0.60 4.45 -0.50
N ILE A 60 0.88 4.09 0.75
CA ILE A 60 0.81 2.71 1.26
C ILE A 60 -0.61 2.19 1.11
N SER A 61 -1.60 2.90 1.66
CA SER A 61 -3.00 2.47 1.59
C SER A 61 -3.49 2.33 0.15
N GLY A 62 -3.20 3.33 -0.70
CA GLY A 62 -3.61 3.33 -2.11
C GLY A 62 -2.94 2.22 -2.92
N THR A 63 -1.66 1.96 -2.69
CA THR A 63 -0.92 0.92 -3.42
C THR A 63 -1.28 -0.48 -2.94
N CYS A 64 -1.44 -0.71 -1.63
CA CYS A 64 -1.90 -1.99 -1.10
C CYS A 64 -3.28 -2.36 -1.64
N LYS A 65 -4.21 -1.40 -1.70
CA LYS A 65 -5.54 -1.63 -2.28
C LYS A 65 -5.47 -2.01 -3.76
N GLU A 66 -4.72 -1.24 -4.55
CA GLU A 66 -4.54 -1.50 -5.98
C GLU A 66 -3.90 -2.88 -6.23
N ILE A 67 -2.91 -3.26 -5.42
CA ILE A 67 -2.30 -4.59 -5.49
C ILE A 67 -3.34 -5.65 -5.14
N ALA A 68 -4.13 -5.49 -4.08
CA ALA A 68 -5.15 -6.46 -3.68
C ALA A 68 -6.20 -6.68 -4.78
N ASP A 69 -6.66 -5.61 -5.42
CA ASP A 69 -7.61 -5.68 -6.54
C ASP A 69 -7.02 -6.48 -7.71
N VAL A 70 -5.76 -6.22 -8.08
CA VAL A 70 -5.07 -6.97 -9.14
C VAL A 70 -4.85 -8.41 -8.72
N PHE A 71 -4.36 -8.65 -7.51
CA PHE A 71 -4.08 -9.98 -6.97
C PHE A 71 -5.31 -10.88 -6.99
N GLN A 72 -6.48 -10.36 -6.60
CA GLN A 72 -7.73 -11.09 -6.66
C GLN A 72 -8.09 -11.49 -8.10
N SER A 73 -7.81 -10.64 -9.09
CA SER A 73 -8.08 -10.96 -10.50
C SER A 73 -7.27 -12.12 -11.07
N HIS A 74 -6.21 -12.55 -10.36
CA HIS A 74 -5.43 -13.74 -10.72
C HIS A 74 -6.04 -15.05 -10.21
N ILE A 75 -7.04 -15.00 -9.33
CA ILE A 75 -7.62 -16.19 -8.70
C ILE A 75 -9.07 -16.33 -9.13
N ASP A 76 -9.39 -17.42 -9.80
CA ASP A 76 -10.74 -17.80 -10.18
C ASP A 76 -11.14 -19.11 -9.51
N ILE A 77 -12.29 -19.11 -8.86
CA ILE A 77 -12.88 -20.28 -8.21
C ILE A 77 -14.19 -20.56 -8.92
N SER A 78 -14.30 -21.73 -9.54
CA SER A 78 -15.49 -22.14 -10.27
C SER A 78 -16.03 -23.46 -9.75
N THR A 79 -17.34 -23.63 -9.85
CA THR A 79 -18.02 -24.89 -9.52
C THR A 79 -18.33 -25.64 -10.81
N ALA A 80 -17.80 -26.85 -10.95
CA ALA A 80 -18.12 -27.74 -12.06
C ALA A 80 -19.11 -28.82 -11.61
N GLU A 81 -20.10 -29.12 -12.45
CA GLU A 81 -20.95 -30.30 -12.28
C GLU A 81 -20.23 -31.53 -12.84
N LEU A 82 -20.09 -32.56 -12.01
CA LEU A 82 -19.53 -33.85 -12.41
C LEU A 82 -20.56 -34.58 -13.30
N PRO A 83 -20.13 -35.18 -14.43
CA PRO A 83 -21.02 -35.93 -15.29
C PRO A 83 -21.66 -37.09 -14.50
N SER A 84 -22.98 -37.02 -14.32
CA SER A 84 -23.73 -38.06 -13.62
C SER A 84 -23.73 -39.35 -14.45
N LEU A 85 -23.12 -40.42 -13.93
CA LEU A 85 -23.07 -41.72 -14.61
C LEU A 85 -24.35 -42.57 -14.47
N SER A 86 -25.44 -42.04 -13.93
CA SER A 86 -26.65 -42.84 -13.67
C SER A 86 -27.94 -42.02 -13.78
N GLU A 87 -28.74 -42.28 -14.81
CA GLU A 87 -30.16 -41.93 -14.85
C GLU A 87 -30.92 -42.89 -13.91
N GLU A 88 -31.15 -42.52 -12.64
CA GLU A 88 -32.26 -43.07 -11.87
C GLU A 88 -33.06 -41.94 -11.19
N PRO A 89 -34.41 -41.94 -11.32
CA PRO A 89 -35.27 -40.91 -10.75
C PRO A 89 -35.55 -41.22 -9.28
N GLN A 90 -34.61 -40.94 -8.39
CA GLN A 90 -34.86 -40.98 -6.94
C GLN A 90 -34.93 -39.57 -6.36
N GLN A 91 -36.15 -39.26 -5.90
CA GLN A 91 -36.52 -38.30 -4.86
C GLN A 91 -35.47 -37.22 -4.53
N ARG A 92 -35.69 -36.02 -5.08
CA ARG A 92 -35.19 -34.76 -4.53
C ARG A 92 -35.70 -34.60 -3.10
N LEU A 93 -35.00 -35.20 -2.14
CA LEU A 93 -35.05 -34.78 -0.75
C LEU A 93 -34.51 -33.35 -0.72
N GLU A 94 -35.37 -32.45 -0.25
CA GLU A 94 -35.11 -31.02 -0.16
C GLU A 94 -33.75 -30.77 0.51
N ALA A 95 -32.82 -30.20 -0.27
CA ALA A 95 -31.52 -29.72 0.17
C ALA A 95 -31.70 -28.49 1.10
N ASN A 96 -32.27 -28.71 2.28
CA ASN A 96 -32.56 -27.67 3.27
C ASN A 96 -31.35 -27.39 4.19
N GLY A 97 -30.17 -27.84 3.78
CA GLY A 97 -28.88 -27.60 4.44
C GLY A 97 -27.74 -27.31 3.46
N MET A 98 -28.07 -26.95 2.21
CA MET A 98 -27.09 -26.59 1.20
C MET A 98 -26.42 -25.28 1.63
N MET A 99 -25.13 -25.35 1.98
CA MET A 99 -24.33 -24.15 2.01
C MET A 99 -24.28 -23.63 0.59
N ASP A 100 -24.83 -22.44 0.37
CA ASP A 100 -24.87 -21.81 -0.94
C ASP A 100 -23.45 -21.69 -1.49
N ALA A 101 -23.16 -22.36 -2.61
CA ALA A 101 -21.85 -22.37 -3.23
C ALA A 101 -21.39 -20.94 -3.57
N ASP A 102 -22.35 -20.05 -3.85
CA ASP A 102 -22.10 -18.64 -4.11
C ASP A 102 -21.67 -17.92 -2.83
N ILE A 103 -22.23 -18.28 -1.68
CA ILE A 103 -21.80 -17.76 -0.36
C ILE A 103 -20.39 -18.25 -0.04
N LEU A 104 -20.09 -19.54 -0.25
CA LEU A 104 -18.74 -20.07 -0.03
C LEU A 104 -17.71 -19.38 -0.92
N GLN A 105 -18.03 -19.20 -2.20
CA GLN A 105 -17.17 -18.48 -3.14
C GLN A 105 -16.95 -17.03 -2.70
N ALA A 106 -18.01 -16.33 -2.30
CA ALA A 106 -17.91 -14.96 -1.79
C ALA A 106 -17.08 -14.87 -0.50
N GLN A 107 -17.22 -15.84 0.41
CA GLN A 107 -16.43 -15.90 1.65
C GLN A 107 -14.95 -16.15 1.37
N ILE A 108 -14.63 -17.04 0.44
CA ILE A 108 -13.25 -17.31 0.04
C ILE A 108 -12.65 -16.08 -0.63
N ALA A 109 -13.38 -15.43 -1.54
CA ALA A 109 -12.94 -14.18 -2.18
C ALA A 109 -12.67 -13.07 -1.17
N GLY A 110 -13.55 -12.89 -0.18
CA GLY A 110 -13.35 -11.95 0.92
C GLY A 110 -12.16 -12.30 1.81
N ALA A 111 -11.92 -13.59 2.08
CA ALA A 111 -10.77 -14.05 2.85
C ALA A 111 -9.45 -13.80 2.12
N ILE A 112 -9.39 -14.03 0.80
CA ILE A 112 -8.21 -13.74 -0.04
C ILE A 112 -7.88 -12.25 0.02
N GLN A 113 -8.88 -11.39 -0.14
CA GLN A 113 -8.70 -9.94 -0.08
C GLN A 113 -8.16 -9.52 1.30
N ALA A 114 -8.81 -9.96 2.39
CA ALA A 114 -8.38 -9.63 3.75
C ALA A 114 -6.97 -10.14 4.07
N HIS A 115 -6.62 -11.35 3.58
CA HIS A 115 -5.28 -11.92 3.73
C HIS A 115 -4.24 -11.07 3.01
N THR A 116 -4.53 -10.69 1.76
CA THR A 116 -3.63 -9.87 0.93
C THR A 116 -3.44 -8.48 1.56
N GLU A 117 -4.53 -7.83 1.97
CA GLU A 117 -4.50 -6.54 2.67
C GLU A 117 -3.78 -6.62 4.03
N GLY A 118 -3.71 -7.79 4.67
CA GLY A 118 -2.99 -8.01 5.93
C GLY A 118 -1.49 -8.27 5.77
N ILE A 119 -1.06 -8.90 4.67
CA ILE A 119 0.35 -9.23 4.41
C ILE A 119 1.09 -8.07 3.73
N LEU A 120 0.46 -7.38 2.79
CA LEU A 120 1.12 -6.32 2.03
C LEU A 120 1.70 -5.20 2.90
N PRO A 121 1.04 -4.71 3.97
CA PRO A 121 1.64 -3.73 4.86
C PRO A 121 2.93 -4.24 5.52
N GLN A 122 3.00 -5.53 5.87
CA GLN A 122 4.19 -6.11 6.49
C GLN A 122 5.35 -6.21 5.49
N ALA A 123 5.05 -6.60 4.25
CA ALA A 123 6.05 -6.59 3.17
C ALA A 123 6.52 -5.16 2.88
N TRP A 124 5.60 -4.19 2.90
CA TRP A 124 5.91 -2.78 2.75
C TRP A 124 6.86 -2.28 3.84
N ASP A 125 6.56 -2.54 5.12
CA ASP A 125 7.38 -2.09 6.24
C ASP A 125 8.84 -2.56 6.12
N SER A 126 9.04 -3.79 5.62
CA SER A 126 10.37 -4.36 5.36
C SER A 126 11.08 -3.66 4.19
N LEU A 127 10.36 -3.39 3.09
CA LEU A 127 10.94 -2.80 1.88
C LEU A 127 11.14 -1.27 1.98
N ALA A 128 10.33 -0.61 2.79
CA ALA A 128 10.25 0.84 2.90
C ALA A 128 11.09 1.41 4.06
N GLU A 129 11.99 0.64 4.66
CA GLU A 129 12.86 1.09 5.75
C GLU A 129 13.60 2.41 5.38
N GLN A 130 14.04 2.54 4.14
CA GLN A 130 14.73 3.74 3.61
C GLN A 130 13.80 4.96 3.42
N LEU A 131 12.49 4.76 3.44
CA LEU A 131 11.47 5.81 3.46
C LEU A 131 10.89 6.02 4.86
N GLY A 132 11.28 5.20 5.85
CA GLY A 132 10.88 5.38 7.23
C GLY A 132 11.38 6.70 7.81
N ARG A 133 10.74 7.17 8.87
CA ARG A 133 11.04 8.46 9.51
C ARG A 133 12.54 8.65 9.81
N PRO A 134 13.27 7.69 10.41
CA PRO A 134 14.69 7.87 10.71
C PRO A 134 15.54 8.11 9.44
N ALA A 135 15.28 7.36 8.37
CA ALA A 135 15.99 7.50 7.10
C ALA A 135 15.66 8.84 6.41
N MET A 136 14.39 9.26 6.46
CA MET A 136 13.98 10.56 5.95
C MET A 136 14.57 11.74 6.72
N GLU A 137 14.61 11.67 8.05
CA GLU A 137 15.27 12.68 8.88
C GLU A 137 16.75 12.82 8.48
N GLU A 138 17.46 11.69 8.36
CA GLU A 138 18.86 11.68 7.93
C GLU A 138 19.03 12.23 6.51
N ARG A 139 18.12 11.86 5.60
CA ARG A 139 18.13 12.38 4.24
C ARG A 139 17.95 13.89 4.20
N VAL A 140 17.04 14.45 5.00
CA VAL A 140 16.86 15.91 5.10
C VAL A 140 18.15 16.56 5.58
N ARG A 141 18.80 16.05 6.64
CA ARG A 141 20.09 16.58 7.12
C ARG A 141 21.15 16.60 6.02
N GLN A 142 21.27 15.52 5.24
CA GLN A 142 22.23 15.43 4.14
C GLN A 142 21.93 16.45 3.02
N VAL A 143 20.66 16.62 2.67
CA VAL A 143 20.22 17.58 1.66
C VAL A 143 20.51 19.02 2.13
N LEU A 144 20.28 19.33 3.40
CA LEU A 144 20.61 20.63 3.98
C LEU A 144 22.12 20.89 3.98
N ALA A 145 22.93 19.92 4.40
CA ALA A 145 24.39 20.03 4.36
C ALA A 145 24.93 20.23 2.92
N THR A 146 24.23 19.69 1.92
CA THR A 146 24.62 19.82 0.51
C THR A 146 24.28 21.19 -0.07
N HIS A 147 23.08 21.70 0.20
CA HIS A 147 22.58 22.93 -0.46
C HIS A 147 22.80 24.20 0.36
N CYS A 148 22.99 24.09 1.67
CA CYS A 148 23.27 25.20 2.58
C CYS A 148 24.69 25.11 3.17
N PRO A 149 25.73 25.51 2.40
CA PRO A 149 27.10 25.51 2.88
C PRO A 149 27.25 26.48 4.06
N GLY A 150 27.67 25.96 5.22
CA GLY A 150 27.69 26.71 6.48
C GLY A 150 26.61 26.27 7.48
N ALA A 151 25.69 25.37 7.08
CA ALA A 151 24.87 24.63 8.03
C ALA A 151 25.79 23.87 9.00
N SER A 152 25.72 24.21 10.28
CA SER A 152 26.30 23.37 11.32
C SER A 152 25.40 22.14 11.52
N ARG A 153 25.88 21.11 12.21
CA ARG A 153 25.00 19.97 12.58
C ARG A 153 23.76 20.40 13.37
N GLN A 154 23.79 21.57 13.99
CA GLN A 154 22.74 22.03 14.91
C GLN A 154 21.85 23.10 14.29
N THR A 155 22.41 23.98 13.45
CA THR A 155 21.72 25.18 12.95
C THR A 155 22.01 25.47 11.48
N VAL A 156 20.96 25.89 10.77
CA VAL A 156 21.01 26.38 9.39
C VAL A 156 20.31 27.74 9.29
N ASP A 157 20.78 28.58 8.38
CA ASP A 157 20.23 29.92 8.13
C ASP A 157 18.88 29.83 7.39
N SER A 158 17.84 30.48 7.92
CA SER A 158 16.49 30.44 7.35
C SER A 158 16.43 31.00 5.92
N ARG A 159 17.24 32.01 5.59
CA ARG A 159 17.33 32.55 4.24
C ARG A 159 17.90 31.53 3.27
N CYS A 160 18.91 30.76 3.69
CA CYS A 160 19.44 29.70 2.84
C CYS A 160 18.37 28.65 2.51
N LEU A 161 17.57 28.24 3.49
CA LEU A 161 16.49 27.27 3.28
C LEU A 161 15.50 27.75 2.21
N VAL A 162 15.08 29.01 2.29
CA VAL A 162 14.14 29.61 1.33
C VAL A 162 14.79 29.77 -0.05
N ASP A 163 16.01 30.30 -0.12
CA ASP A 163 16.75 30.50 -1.38
C ASP A 163 17.04 29.17 -2.10
N LYS A 164 17.13 28.06 -1.35
CA LYS A 164 17.41 26.71 -1.85
C LYS A 164 16.20 25.78 -1.85
N ALA A 165 15.00 26.30 -1.58
CA ALA A 165 13.82 25.48 -1.34
C ALA A 165 13.51 24.52 -2.50
N SER A 166 13.60 25.00 -3.75
CA SER A 166 13.36 24.16 -4.93
C SER A 166 14.40 23.05 -5.09
N GLN A 167 15.68 23.31 -4.81
CA GLN A 167 16.73 22.29 -4.89
C GLN A 167 16.59 21.26 -3.76
N ILE A 168 16.23 21.72 -2.55
CA ILE A 168 15.96 20.86 -1.40
C ILE A 168 14.78 19.94 -1.70
N SER A 169 13.62 20.51 -2.06
CA SER A 169 12.40 19.75 -2.41
C SER A 169 12.68 18.76 -3.54
N SER A 170 13.25 19.20 -4.67
CA SER A 170 13.59 18.29 -5.78
C SER A 170 14.54 17.15 -5.37
N SER A 171 15.44 17.38 -4.42
CA SER A 171 16.36 16.34 -3.92
C SER A 171 15.66 15.32 -3.02
N LEU A 172 14.64 15.74 -2.26
CA LEU A 172 13.77 14.87 -1.47
C LEU A 172 12.82 14.09 -2.39
N ASP A 173 12.16 14.75 -3.33
CA ASP A 173 11.25 14.10 -4.28
C ASP A 173 11.97 13.02 -5.09
N ARG A 174 13.18 13.30 -5.57
CA ARG A 174 14.00 12.32 -6.28
C ARG A 174 14.38 11.14 -5.39
N TYR A 175 14.70 11.40 -4.12
CA TYR A 175 15.01 10.33 -3.17
C TYR A 175 13.81 9.42 -2.97
N VAL A 176 12.63 10.00 -2.73
CA VAL A 176 11.37 9.27 -2.56
C VAL A 176 11.01 8.48 -3.82
N ALA A 177 11.00 9.13 -4.99
CA ALA A 177 10.64 8.50 -6.25
C ALA A 177 11.55 7.30 -6.60
N ASN A 178 12.85 7.43 -6.35
CA ASN A 178 13.81 6.33 -6.59
C ASN A 178 13.52 5.12 -5.69
N HIS A 179 13.28 5.34 -4.40
CA HIS A 179 13.00 4.26 -3.46
C HIS A 179 11.63 3.62 -3.71
N LEU A 180 10.60 4.41 -3.99
CA LEU A 180 9.29 3.89 -4.39
C LEU A 180 9.40 3.06 -5.67
N GLY A 181 10.14 3.54 -6.67
CA GLY A 181 10.40 2.80 -7.90
C GLY A 181 11.10 1.46 -7.67
N HIS A 182 12.01 1.39 -6.69
CA HIS A 182 12.66 0.15 -6.28
C HIS A 182 11.70 -0.79 -5.51
N ILE A 183 10.96 -0.26 -4.54
CA ILE A 183 9.98 -1.02 -3.74
C ILE A 183 8.95 -1.68 -4.66
N PHE A 184 8.37 -0.92 -5.59
CA PHE A 184 7.40 -1.46 -6.54
C PHE A 184 8.01 -2.51 -7.49
N ASP A 185 9.30 -2.38 -7.85
CA ASP A 185 9.99 -3.40 -8.65
C ASP A 185 10.15 -4.71 -7.86
N VAL A 186 10.51 -4.62 -6.57
CA VAL A 186 10.68 -5.79 -5.70
C VAL A 186 9.34 -6.44 -5.39
N LEU A 187 8.30 -5.65 -5.12
CA LEU A 187 6.94 -6.16 -4.94
C LEU A 187 6.50 -6.95 -6.16
N ASP A 188 6.58 -6.34 -7.34
CA ASP A 188 6.11 -6.94 -8.60
C ASP A 188 6.87 -8.21 -9.00
N ARG A 189 8.18 -8.27 -8.77
CA ARG A 189 9.02 -9.38 -9.25
C ARG A 189 9.20 -10.52 -8.27
N HIS A 190 9.02 -10.28 -6.98
CA HIS A 190 9.37 -11.23 -5.94
C HIS A 190 8.20 -11.46 -4.99
N VAL A 191 7.76 -10.41 -4.30
CA VAL A 191 6.78 -10.56 -3.22
C VAL A 191 5.42 -11.04 -3.73
N LEU A 192 4.89 -10.42 -4.79
CA LEU A 192 3.55 -10.70 -5.29
C LEU A 192 3.44 -12.07 -5.97
N PRO A 193 4.41 -12.50 -6.80
CA PRO A 193 4.48 -13.88 -7.27
C PRO A 193 4.51 -14.89 -6.12
N ASP A 194 5.41 -14.71 -5.14
CA ASP A 194 5.54 -15.65 -4.02
C ASP A 194 4.27 -15.69 -3.16
N MET A 195 3.63 -14.54 -2.93
CA MET A 195 2.34 -14.46 -2.24
C MET A 195 1.24 -15.20 -3.01
N LEU A 196 1.19 -15.06 -4.34
CA LEU A 196 0.19 -15.72 -5.18
C LEU A 196 0.34 -17.23 -5.13
N ASP A 197 1.58 -17.74 -5.24
CA ASP A 197 1.85 -19.17 -5.18
C ASP A 197 1.47 -19.79 -3.84
N HIS A 198 1.79 -19.13 -2.72
CA HIS A 198 1.39 -19.60 -1.39
C HIS A 198 -0.13 -19.54 -1.20
N THR A 199 -0.77 -18.44 -1.61
CA THR A 199 -2.22 -18.29 -1.50
C THR A 199 -2.95 -19.33 -2.34
N ALA A 200 -2.48 -19.59 -3.56
CA ALA A 200 -3.03 -20.61 -4.45
C ALA A 200 -2.97 -22.00 -3.81
N LYS A 201 -1.85 -22.33 -3.17
CA LYS A 201 -1.68 -23.60 -2.46
C LYS A 201 -2.64 -23.73 -1.28
N ASP A 202 -2.70 -22.70 -0.44
CA ASP A 202 -3.59 -22.69 0.74
C ASP A 202 -5.06 -22.81 0.32
N LEU A 203 -5.46 -22.10 -0.75
CA LEU A 203 -6.80 -22.20 -1.33
C LEU A 203 -7.09 -23.59 -1.87
N GLN A 204 -6.14 -24.20 -2.57
CA GLN A 204 -6.31 -25.54 -3.10
C GLN A 204 -6.58 -26.56 -1.97
N ASP A 205 -5.87 -26.44 -0.86
CA ASP A 205 -6.07 -27.31 0.32
C ASP A 205 -7.45 -27.10 0.95
N VAL A 206 -7.91 -25.84 1.05
CA VAL A 206 -9.26 -25.51 1.53
C VAL A 206 -10.35 -26.05 0.60
N LEU A 207 -10.22 -25.87 -0.71
CA LEU A 207 -11.20 -26.39 -1.67
C LEU A 207 -11.22 -27.92 -1.70
N ASN A 208 -10.05 -28.58 -1.57
CA ASN A 208 -9.96 -30.03 -1.45
C ASN A 208 -10.74 -30.54 -0.22
N TYR A 209 -10.61 -29.85 0.92
CA TYR A 209 -11.39 -30.17 2.11
C TYR A 209 -12.90 -30.07 1.84
N PHE A 210 -13.38 -28.99 1.24
CA PHE A 210 -14.81 -28.83 0.93
C PHE A 210 -15.32 -29.85 -0.09
N ASN A 211 -14.54 -30.15 -1.12
CA ASN A 211 -14.85 -31.18 -2.10
C ASN A 211 -14.99 -32.57 -1.47
N ILE A 212 -14.17 -32.89 -0.47
CA ILE A 212 -14.20 -34.17 0.24
C ILE A 212 -15.32 -34.20 1.29
N VAL A 213 -15.53 -33.14 2.05
CA VAL A 213 -16.39 -33.18 3.24
C VAL A 213 -17.83 -32.76 2.95
N LEU A 214 -18.05 -31.79 2.05
CA LEU A 214 -19.38 -31.22 1.80
C LEU A 214 -19.97 -31.68 0.45
N LEU A 215 -19.16 -31.75 -0.62
CA LEU A 215 -19.69 -31.93 -1.97
C LEU A 215 -19.62 -33.36 -2.53
N GLN A 216 -19.13 -34.34 -1.75
CA GLN A 216 -19.04 -35.74 -2.18
C GLN A 216 -20.35 -36.33 -2.72
N HIS A 217 -21.50 -35.80 -2.27
CA HIS A 217 -22.82 -36.29 -2.64
C HIS A 217 -23.57 -35.38 -3.63
N GLU A 218 -23.02 -34.23 -4.01
CA GLU A 218 -23.74 -33.19 -4.75
C GLU A 218 -23.42 -33.15 -6.26
N ASN A 219 -22.66 -34.10 -6.80
CA ASN A 219 -22.15 -34.08 -8.18
C ASN A 219 -21.53 -32.71 -8.56
N ARG A 220 -20.94 -32.01 -7.59
CA ARG A 220 -20.33 -30.69 -7.77
C ARG A 220 -18.93 -30.71 -7.20
N GLN A 221 -18.04 -29.94 -7.81
CA GLN A 221 -16.68 -29.80 -7.34
C GLN A 221 -16.21 -28.37 -7.55
N PHE A 222 -15.62 -27.78 -6.52
CA PHE A 222 -14.86 -26.55 -6.67
C PHE A 222 -13.53 -26.83 -7.37
N SER A 223 -13.20 -25.96 -8.32
CA SER A 223 -11.92 -25.95 -9.01
C SER A 223 -11.31 -24.57 -8.92
N LEU A 224 -9.99 -24.54 -8.71
CA LEU A 224 -9.20 -23.33 -8.66
C LEU A 224 -8.45 -23.17 -9.97
N THR A 225 -8.57 -21.99 -10.57
CA THR A 225 -7.73 -21.56 -11.70
C THR A 225 -6.94 -20.33 -11.25
N VAL A 226 -5.62 -20.39 -11.34
CA VAL A 226 -4.75 -19.26 -11.01
C VAL A 226 -4.02 -18.80 -12.25
N ALA A 227 -4.24 -17.55 -12.64
CA ALA A 227 -3.48 -16.91 -13.71
C ALA A 227 -2.09 -16.54 -13.19
N PRO A 228 -1.00 -16.80 -13.94
CA PRO A 228 0.34 -16.45 -13.49
C PRO A 228 0.48 -14.93 -13.31
N TRP A 229 1.19 -14.51 -12.26
CA TRP A 229 1.41 -13.08 -11.95
C TRP A 229 2.00 -12.31 -13.14
N SER A 230 3.03 -12.88 -13.77
CA SER A 230 3.64 -12.35 -14.99
C SER A 230 3.46 -13.33 -16.14
N LYS A 231 3.10 -12.83 -17.33
CA LYS A 231 3.19 -13.65 -18.55
C LYS A 231 4.67 -14.01 -18.77
N PRO A 232 5.02 -15.27 -19.06
CA PRO A 232 6.39 -15.61 -19.40
C PRO A 232 6.83 -14.75 -20.59
N GLN A 233 7.92 -13.99 -20.41
CA GLN A 233 8.53 -13.18 -21.46
C GLN A 233 8.91 -14.12 -22.60
N THR A 234 8.03 -14.26 -23.58
CA THR A 234 8.41 -14.86 -24.86
C THR A 234 9.37 -13.86 -25.50
N PRO A 235 10.55 -14.29 -25.96
CA PRO A 235 11.46 -13.43 -26.70
C PRO A 235 10.87 -13.22 -28.10
N ALA A 236 9.79 -12.44 -28.18
CA ALA A 236 9.21 -12.00 -29.43
C ALA A 236 9.99 -10.78 -29.91
N ALA A 237 10.79 -11.02 -30.94
CA ALA A 237 11.41 -10.00 -31.75
C ALA A 237 10.34 -9.16 -32.43
N ASP A 238 9.90 -8.04 -31.83
CA ASP A 238 9.40 -6.93 -32.64
C ASP A 238 9.34 -5.59 -31.88
N HIS A 239 9.50 -4.51 -32.63
CA HIS A 239 9.79 -3.13 -32.19
C HIS A 239 8.63 -2.37 -31.49
N SER A 240 7.72 -3.05 -30.78
CA SER A 240 6.53 -2.43 -30.17
C SER A 240 6.61 -2.21 -28.66
N ARG A 241 7.80 -1.80 -28.17
CA ARG A 241 8.15 -1.76 -26.72
C ARG A 241 7.51 -0.63 -25.89
N ASN A 242 6.75 0.29 -26.48
CA ASN A 242 6.33 1.53 -25.81
C ASN A 242 4.86 1.57 -25.30
N ILE A 243 4.02 0.57 -25.63
CA ILE A 243 2.58 0.63 -25.30
C ILE A 243 2.20 -0.33 -24.15
N GLU A 244 2.82 -1.51 -24.04
CA GLU A 244 2.49 -2.48 -22.97
C GLU A 244 2.99 -2.05 -21.58
N ASP A 245 4.02 -1.20 -21.51
CA ASP A 245 4.62 -0.78 -20.22
C ASP A 245 3.70 0.17 -19.42
N ARG A 246 2.76 0.86 -20.09
CA ARG A 246 1.81 1.78 -19.44
C ARG A 246 0.66 1.06 -18.71
N SER A 247 0.48 -0.23 -18.97
CA SER A 247 -0.46 -1.10 -18.24
C SER A 247 0.19 -1.91 -17.14
N SER A 248 1.52 -1.83 -16.96
CA SER A 248 2.20 -2.56 -15.89
C SER A 248 1.69 -2.09 -14.53
N LEU A 249 1.58 -3.03 -13.58
CA LEU A 249 1.21 -2.71 -12.20
C LEU A 249 2.13 -1.60 -11.65
N LYS A 250 3.44 -1.74 -11.88
CA LYS A 250 4.44 -0.73 -11.53
C LYS A 250 4.06 0.68 -12.01
N PHE A 251 3.65 0.85 -13.26
CA PHE A 251 3.24 2.16 -13.77
C PHE A 251 2.00 2.71 -13.04
N ARG A 252 1.03 1.85 -12.72
CA ARG A 252 -0.17 2.23 -11.96
C ARG A 252 0.18 2.64 -10.53
N LEU A 253 1.05 1.88 -9.85
CA LEU A 253 1.52 2.20 -8.50
C LEU A 253 2.33 3.49 -8.46
N LEU A 254 3.22 3.71 -9.42
CA LEU A 254 3.96 4.97 -9.55
C LEU A 254 3.02 6.15 -9.78
N ARG A 255 1.98 5.99 -10.61
CA ARG A 255 0.98 7.03 -10.83
C ARG A 255 0.24 7.38 -9.54
N LEU A 256 -0.20 6.39 -8.77
CA LEU A 256 -0.84 6.61 -7.46
C LEU A 256 0.10 7.34 -6.51
N ALA A 257 1.36 6.91 -6.44
CA ALA A 257 2.37 7.56 -5.62
C ALA A 257 2.57 9.04 -6.01
N THR A 258 2.68 9.34 -7.31
CA THR A 258 2.84 10.73 -7.77
C THR A 258 1.63 11.59 -7.47
N GLN A 259 0.41 11.04 -7.47
CA GLN A 259 -0.79 11.80 -7.10
C GLN A 259 -0.76 12.19 -5.63
N SER A 260 -0.34 11.29 -4.73
CA SER A 260 -0.19 11.60 -3.31
C SER A 260 0.94 12.60 -3.04
N MET A 261 1.92 12.75 -3.94
CA MET A 261 3.03 13.72 -3.82
C MET A 261 2.68 15.11 -4.35
N VAL A 262 1.74 15.23 -5.29
CA VAL A 262 1.32 16.52 -5.86
C VAL A 262 0.18 17.08 -5.02
N ASN A 263 0.52 17.82 -3.97
CA ASN A 263 -0.44 18.73 -3.34
C ASN A 263 -0.48 20.04 -4.14
N GLU A 264 -1.61 20.36 -4.77
CA GLU A 264 -1.74 21.47 -5.72
C GLU A 264 -1.45 22.86 -5.14
N ASP A 265 -1.34 23.00 -3.81
CA ASP A 265 -1.30 24.30 -3.13
C ASP A 265 0.03 24.67 -2.42
N HIS A 266 1.06 23.82 -2.44
CA HIS A 266 2.29 24.09 -1.68
C HIS A 266 3.52 24.34 -2.57
N HIS A 267 3.75 25.62 -2.92
CA HIS A 267 5.01 26.04 -3.53
C HIS A 267 6.19 25.62 -2.61
N PRO A 268 7.29 25.03 -3.13
CA PRO A 268 8.39 24.53 -2.30
C PRO A 268 8.94 25.56 -1.32
N ALA A 269 9.02 26.83 -1.73
CA ALA A 269 9.45 27.92 -0.84
C ALA A 269 8.50 28.14 0.34
N THR A 270 7.18 28.03 0.13
CA THR A 270 6.18 28.17 1.20
C THR A 270 6.28 27.02 2.17
N PHE A 271 6.37 25.78 1.67
CA PHE A 271 6.57 24.59 2.48
C PHE A 271 7.83 24.71 3.36
N ILE A 272 8.98 24.98 2.74
CA ILE A 272 10.25 25.08 3.47
C ILE A 272 10.23 26.24 4.47
N ALA A 273 9.66 27.40 4.11
CA ALA A 273 9.56 28.55 5.01
C ALA A 273 8.71 28.27 6.24
N GLN A 274 7.56 27.59 6.08
CA GLN A 274 6.67 27.23 7.19
C GLN A 274 7.39 26.33 8.19
N TYR A 275 8.02 25.24 7.73
CA TYR A 275 8.74 24.33 8.62
C TYR A 275 10.01 24.96 9.22
N ALA A 276 10.69 25.84 8.48
CA ALA A 276 11.81 26.61 9.01
C ALA A 276 11.37 27.48 10.19
N HIS A 277 10.22 28.15 10.09
CA HIS A 277 9.69 29.00 11.15
C HIS A 277 9.34 28.19 12.41
N LEU A 278 8.73 27.02 12.24
CA LEU A 278 8.44 26.10 13.35
C LEU A 278 9.70 25.56 14.05
N ALA A 279 10.82 25.52 13.34
CA ALA A 279 12.11 25.09 13.86
C ALA A 279 13.09 26.24 14.21
N ARG A 280 12.59 27.49 14.33
CA ARG A 280 13.40 28.66 14.70
C ARG A 280 14.08 28.50 16.07
N VAL A 281 15.31 29.00 16.18
CA VAL A 281 16.11 29.13 17.42
C VAL A 281 16.66 30.54 17.61
#